data_AF-A0A535H804-F1
#
_entry.id   AF-A0A535H804-F1
#
_cell.length_a   1.000
_cell.length_b   1.000
_cell.length_c   1.000
_cell.angle_alpha   90.00
_cell.angle_beta   90.00
_cell.angle_gamma   90.00
#
_symmetry.space_group_name_H-M   'P 1'
#
loop_
_entity.id
_entity.type
_entity.pdbx_description
1 polymer ?
#
loop_
_entity_poly.entity_id
_entity_poly.type
_entity_poly.pdbx_seq_one_letter_code
_entity_poly.pdbx_strand_id
1 'polypeptide(L)'
;MVRVGSRDTRPMIVAPSTLRAAESGAAGALQPIAPLLHDTSLTEIMINGPDAIFVERDGRVLLTDRRFADENHLLSAIGALVASVGRRMDLSDPVLEARLPDGSRLTIVLPPVAVDGPMVTIRKFATSPYGIDDLMAASQWRPPAFSGRPSRLAPTC
;
A
#
# COMPACT_ATOMS: atom_id res chain seq x y z
N MET A 1 -8.56 -36.41 1.23
CA MET A 1 -7.10 -36.60 1.37
C MET A 1 -6.41 -35.67 0.37
N VAL A 2 -6.13 -34.43 0.78
CA VAL A 2 -5.53 -33.43 -0.11
C VAL A 2 -4.04 -33.72 -0.25
N ARG A 3 -3.64 -34.11 -1.46
CA ARG A 3 -2.29 -34.55 -1.79
C ARG A 3 -1.40 -33.32 -1.93
N VAL A 4 -0.57 -33.07 -0.92
CA VAL A 4 0.53 -32.09 -0.97
C VAL A 4 1.53 -32.58 -2.01
N GLY A 5 1.66 -31.85 -3.11
CA GLY A 5 2.53 -32.28 -4.21
C GLY A 5 2.82 -31.18 -5.21
N SER A 6 3.82 -30.36 -4.92
CA SER A 6 4.88 -29.95 -5.86
C SER A 6 5.76 -28.92 -5.15
N ARG A 7 7.00 -29.30 -4.83
CA ARG A 7 8.05 -28.33 -4.47
C ARG A 7 8.43 -27.63 -5.76
N ASP A 8 7.81 -26.49 -6.00
CA ASP A 8 8.02 -25.69 -7.22
C ASP A 8 9.39 -24.99 -7.14
N THR A 9 10.37 -25.55 -7.83
CA THR A 9 11.74 -25.06 -8.01
C THR A 9 11.81 -24.02 -9.14
N ARG A 10 11.08 -22.90 -9.00
CA ARG A 10 11.19 -21.76 -9.92
C ARG A 10 12.24 -20.78 -9.40
N PRO A 11 13.11 -20.23 -10.28
CA PRO A 11 14.22 -19.42 -9.84
C PRO A 11 13.72 -18.17 -9.12
N MET A 12 14.12 -18.06 -7.86
CA MET A 12 14.06 -16.87 -7.03
C MET A 12 14.80 -15.76 -7.78
N ILE A 13 14.09 -14.84 -8.41
CA ILE A 13 14.73 -13.61 -8.89
C ILE A 13 14.54 -12.52 -7.83
N VAL A 14 15.23 -12.76 -6.73
CA VAL A 14 16.05 -11.78 -6.05
C VAL A 14 17.40 -12.51 -5.95
N ALA A 15 18.48 -11.95 -6.50
CA ALA A 15 19.78 -12.63 -6.55
C ALA A 15 20.15 -13.20 -5.15
N PRO A 16 20.71 -14.42 -5.06
CA PRO A 16 20.95 -15.08 -3.77
C PRO A 16 21.93 -14.35 -2.84
N SER A 17 22.59 -13.28 -3.31
CA SER A 17 23.46 -12.43 -2.48
C SER A 17 22.73 -11.33 -1.71
N THR A 18 21.57 -10.84 -2.16
CA THR A 18 20.86 -9.74 -1.48
C THR A 18 19.84 -10.22 -0.45
N LEU A 19 19.39 -11.47 -0.52
CA LEU A 19 18.45 -12.02 0.47
C LEU A 19 19.10 -12.42 1.80
N ARG A 20 20.42 -12.64 1.85
CA ARG A 20 21.12 -12.99 3.11
C ARG A 20 21.25 -11.81 4.08
N ALA A 21 21.06 -10.58 3.61
CA ALA A 21 21.04 -9.38 4.45
C ALA A 21 19.68 -9.20 5.17
N ALA A 22 18.59 -9.76 4.65
CA ALA A 22 17.26 -9.65 5.26
C ALA A 22 17.14 -10.41 6.59
N GLU A 23 18.07 -11.32 6.89
CA GLU A 23 18.11 -12.05 8.16
C GLU A 23 18.87 -11.28 9.26
N SER A 24 19.63 -10.24 8.91
CA SER A 24 20.43 -9.44 9.85
C SER A 24 19.83 -8.04 10.03
N GLY A 25 18.66 -7.98 10.67
CA GLY A 25 18.08 -6.73 11.18
C GLY A 25 17.05 -6.07 10.26
N ALA A 26 15.83 -6.59 10.26
CA ALA A 26 14.66 -5.96 9.63
C ALA A 26 14.47 -4.47 10.02
N ALA A 27 14.97 -4.07 11.19
CA ALA A 27 14.95 -2.69 11.66
C ALA A 27 15.83 -1.73 10.82
N GLY A 28 16.94 -2.21 10.25
CA GLY A 28 17.86 -1.38 9.47
C GLY A 28 17.32 -1.04 8.09
N ALA A 29 16.72 -2.02 7.40
CA ALA A 29 16.20 -1.85 6.04
C ALA A 29 14.97 -0.91 5.99
N LEU A 30 14.18 -0.86 7.07
CA LEU A 30 13.00 0.01 7.16
C LEU A 30 13.32 1.41 7.68
N GLN A 31 14.58 1.72 8.00
CA GLN A 31 14.96 2.92 8.77
C GLN A 31 14.45 4.26 8.19
N PRO A 32 14.42 4.49 6.86
CA PRO A 32 13.86 5.72 6.29
C PRO A 32 12.35 5.85 6.51
N ILE A 33 11.61 4.74 6.44
CA ILE A 33 10.14 4.73 6.45
C ILE A 33 9.53 4.39 7.81
N ALA A 34 10.29 3.77 8.70
CA ALA A 34 9.80 3.32 10.00
C ALA A 34 9.13 4.44 10.79
N PRO A 35 9.67 5.67 10.89
CA PRO A 35 8.99 6.76 11.59
C PRO A 35 7.65 7.16 10.94
N LEU A 36 7.57 7.10 9.62
CA LEU A 36 6.35 7.43 8.86
C LEU A 36 5.25 6.38 9.07
N LEU A 37 5.64 5.10 9.19
CA LEU A 37 4.70 4.02 9.49
C LEU A 37 4.03 4.20 10.86
N HIS A 38 4.74 4.75 11.85
CA HIS A 38 4.19 4.99 13.19
C HIS A 38 3.40 6.30 13.30
N ASP A 39 3.53 7.23 12.36
CA ASP A 39 2.83 8.53 12.39
C ASP A 39 1.34 8.35 12.01
N THR A 40 0.44 8.47 12.98
CA THR A 40 -1.01 8.32 12.78
C THR A 40 -1.67 9.48 12.04
N SER A 41 -0.97 10.60 11.83
CA SER A 41 -1.47 11.72 11.02
C SER A 41 -1.42 11.45 9.51
N LEU A 42 -0.65 10.43 9.10
CA LEU A 42 -0.47 10.09 7.69
C LEU A 42 -1.51 9.06 7.24
N THR A 43 -2.13 9.32 6.10
CA THR A 43 -3.12 8.43 5.46
C THR A 43 -2.49 7.50 4.43
N GLU A 44 -1.45 7.97 3.75
CA GLU A 44 -0.78 7.22 2.69
C GLU A 44 0.73 7.53 2.65
N ILE A 45 1.52 6.53 2.30
CA ILE A 45 2.97 6.62 2.08
C ILE A 45 3.26 6.03 0.70
N MET A 46 3.90 6.79 -0.17
CA MET A 46 4.25 6.38 -1.53
C MET A 46 5.76 6.51 -1.71
N ILE A 47 6.39 5.49 -2.26
CA ILE A 47 7.83 5.43 -2.49
C ILE A 47 8.01 5.13 -3.97
N ASN A 48 8.53 6.11 -4.71
CA ASN A 48 8.75 6.01 -6.15
C ASN A 48 10.26 6.01 -6.39
N GLY A 49 10.91 4.88 -6.09
CA GLY A 49 12.37 4.78 -6.08
C GLY A 49 13.03 5.29 -4.78
N PRO A 50 14.37 5.25 -4.70
CA PRO A 50 15.10 5.51 -3.45
C PRO A 50 15.06 6.97 -2.99
N ASP A 51 14.98 7.92 -3.93
CA ASP A 51 15.08 9.36 -3.63
C ASP A 51 13.73 10.07 -3.47
N ALA A 52 12.62 9.41 -3.79
CA ALA A 52 11.30 10.04 -3.81
C ALA A 52 10.32 9.31 -2.90
N ILE A 53 10.24 9.79 -1.65
CA ILE A 53 9.27 9.33 -0.66
C ILE A 53 8.24 10.43 -0.43
N PHE A 54 6.99 10.15 -0.78
CA PHE A 54 5.84 11.02 -0.59
C PHE A 54 4.96 10.50 0.55
N VAL A 55 4.30 11.43 1.22
CA VAL A 55 3.30 11.11 2.25
C VAL A 55 2.05 11.94 2.01
N GLU A 56 0.89 11.37 2.30
CA GLU A 56 -0.37 12.09 2.35
C GLU A 56 -0.72 12.42 3.80
N ARG A 57 -1.02 13.70 4.04
CA ARG A 57 -1.56 14.21 5.30
C ARG A 57 -2.72 15.15 4.98
N ASP A 58 -3.87 14.93 5.63
CA ASP A 58 -5.08 15.74 5.45
C ASP A 58 -5.47 15.96 3.97
N GLY A 59 -5.36 14.90 3.15
CA GLY A 59 -5.68 14.94 1.71
C GLY A 59 -4.65 15.67 0.84
N ARG A 60 -3.48 16.04 1.39
CA ARG A 60 -2.39 16.69 0.65
C ARG A 60 -1.18 15.78 0.56
N VAL A 61 -0.67 15.60 -0.65
CA VAL A 61 0.57 14.86 -0.91
C VAL A 61 1.77 15.78 -0.76
N LEU A 62 2.74 15.37 0.05
CA LEU A 62 3.96 16.11 0.37
C LEU A 62 5.18 15.22 0.10
N LEU A 63 6.21 15.78 -0.53
CA LEU A 63 7.53 15.13 -0.62
C LEU A 63 8.24 15.24 0.73
N THR A 64 8.81 14.14 1.20
CA THR A 64 9.60 14.11 2.44
C THR A 64 11.07 14.39 2.18
N ASP A 65 11.81 14.73 3.23
CA ASP A 65 13.28 14.86 3.23
C ASP A 65 13.99 13.51 3.39
N ARG A 66 13.23 12.43 3.53
CA ARG A 66 13.72 11.07 3.74
C ARG A 66 13.99 10.40 2.40
N ARG A 67 15.07 9.63 2.36
CA ARG A 67 15.50 8.85 1.20
C ARG A 67 16.13 7.54 1.63
N PHE A 68 16.05 6.55 0.77
CA PHE A 68 16.89 5.36 0.85
C PHE A 68 18.32 5.71 0.43
N ALA A 69 19.27 4.85 0.81
CA ALA A 69 20.66 5.07 0.46
C ALA A 69 20.93 4.80 -1.02
N ASP A 70 20.30 3.74 -1.54
CA ASP A 70 20.34 3.30 -2.92
C ASP A 70 19.13 2.39 -3.21
N GLU A 71 19.02 1.94 -4.46
CA GLU A 71 17.96 1.01 -4.88
C GLU A 71 18.06 -0.34 -4.16
N ASN A 72 19.25 -0.83 -3.83
CA ASN A 72 19.43 -2.10 -3.11
C ASN A 72 18.88 -2.02 -1.68
N HIS A 73 19.02 -0.88 -1.02
CA HIS A 73 18.44 -0.60 0.29
C HIS A 73 16.91 -0.59 0.20
N LEU A 74 16.33 0.02 -0.83
CA LEU A 74 14.89 -0.03 -1.08
C LEU A 74 14.41 -1.48 -1.32
N LEU A 75 15.12 -2.26 -2.15
CA LEU A 75 14.80 -3.66 -2.39
C LEU A 75 14.90 -4.51 -1.11
N SER A 76 15.86 -4.21 -0.24
CA SER A 76 15.98 -4.87 1.07
C SER A 76 14.79 -4.52 1.99
N ALA A 77 14.33 -3.26 1.96
CA ALA A 77 13.14 -2.83 2.68
C ALA A 77 11.88 -3.53 2.17
N ILE A 78 11.72 -3.64 0.85
CA ILE A 78 10.65 -4.38 0.19
C ILE A 78 10.69 -5.85 0.63
N GLY A 79 11.86 -6.49 0.63
CA GLY A 79 12.03 -7.86 1.11
C GLY A 79 11.55 -8.05 2.55
N ALA A 80 11.87 -7.11 3.44
CA ALA A 80 11.39 -7.13 4.82
C ALA A 80 9.86 -6.97 4.93
N LEU A 81 9.26 -6.07 4.13
CA LEU A 81 7.81 -5.89 4.07
C LEU A 81 7.12 -7.16 3.56
N VAL A 82 7.60 -7.73 2.44
CA VAL A 82 7.06 -8.97 1.86
C VAL A 82 7.16 -10.15 2.85
N ALA A 83 8.28 -10.26 3.56
CA ALA A 83 8.49 -11.26 4.60
C ALA A 83 7.50 -11.10 5.76
N SER A 84 7.19 -9.85 6.17
CA SER A 84 6.23 -9.58 7.26
C SER A 84 4.80 -10.02 6.92
N VAL A 85 4.42 -10.00 5.65
CA VAL A 85 3.12 -10.50 5.16
C VAL A 85 3.12 -12.03 4.98
N GLY A 86 4.30 -12.67 4.96
CA GLY A 86 4.43 -14.10 4.67
C GLY A 86 4.13 -14.44 3.21
N ARG A 87 4.33 -13.49 2.29
CA ARG A 87 4.16 -13.69 0.85
C ARG A 87 5.52 -13.82 0.17
N ARG A 88 5.47 -14.20 -1.10
CA ARG A 88 6.64 -14.26 -1.99
C ARG A 88 6.33 -13.46 -3.23
N MET A 89 7.38 -12.85 -3.78
CA MET A 89 7.33 -12.05 -4.99
C MET A 89 8.45 -12.54 -5.91
N ASP A 90 8.17 -12.68 -7.19
CA ASP A 90 9.13 -13.07 -8.21
C ASP A 90 9.03 -12.12 -9.41
N LEU A 91 9.95 -12.21 -10.36
CA LEU A 91 9.89 -11.36 -11.56
C LEU A 91 8.81 -11.79 -12.58
N SER A 92 8.18 -12.95 -12.39
CA SER A 92 7.07 -13.38 -13.25
C SER A 92 5.77 -12.72 -12.82
N ASP A 93 5.65 -12.41 -11.53
CA ASP A 93 4.57 -11.63 -10.91
C ASP A 93 5.14 -10.40 -10.17
N PRO A 94 5.51 -9.34 -10.91
CA PRO A 94 6.18 -8.17 -10.36
C PRO A 94 5.23 -7.22 -9.61
N VAL A 95 3.99 -7.63 -9.34
CA VAL A 95 2.99 -6.84 -8.60
C VAL A 95 2.52 -7.65 -7.39
N LEU A 96 2.55 -7.05 -6.21
CA LEU A 96 2.06 -7.68 -4.99
C LEU A 96 1.06 -6.77 -4.29
N GLU A 97 -0.10 -7.33 -3.97
CA GLU A 97 -1.09 -6.71 -3.08
C GLU A 97 -1.25 -7.53 -1.80
N ALA A 98 -1.18 -6.84 -0.67
CA ALA A 98 -1.14 -7.44 0.65
C ALA A 98 -1.80 -6.57 1.72
N ARG A 99 -2.12 -7.20 2.85
CA ARG A 99 -2.43 -6.49 4.10
C ARG A 99 -1.28 -6.70 5.06
N LEU A 100 -0.79 -5.60 5.62
CA LEU A 100 0.19 -5.62 6.69
C LEU A 100 -0.47 -6.03 8.01
N PRO A 101 0.31 -6.48 9.02
CA PRO A 101 -0.23 -6.88 10.32
C PRO A 101 -0.96 -5.77 11.08
N ASP A 102 -0.67 -4.50 10.75
CA ASP A 102 -1.35 -3.32 11.29
C ASP A 102 -2.73 -3.05 10.65
N GLY A 103 -3.10 -3.81 9.62
CA GLY A 103 -4.33 -3.63 8.84
C GLY A 103 -4.19 -2.68 7.64
N SER A 104 -3.03 -2.04 7.47
CA SER A 104 -2.71 -1.21 6.31
C SER A 104 -2.65 -2.04 5.03
N ARG A 105 -2.96 -1.41 3.90
CA ARG A 105 -2.85 -2.06 2.58
C ARG A 105 -1.50 -1.73 1.97
N LEU A 106 -0.80 -2.76 1.51
CA LEU A 106 0.51 -2.66 0.87
C LEU A 106 0.35 -3.07 -0.60
N THR A 107 0.84 -2.21 -1.48
CA THR A 107 1.02 -2.48 -2.90
C THR A 107 2.48 -2.29 -3.25
N ILE A 108 3.08 -3.28 -3.92
CA ILE A 108 4.47 -3.22 -4.40
C ILE A 108 4.45 -3.51 -5.90
N VAL A 109 5.20 -2.73 -6.67
CA VAL A 109 5.40 -2.93 -8.10
C VAL A 109 6.90 -2.89 -8.39
N LEU A 110 7.42 -3.94 -9.00
CA LEU A 110 8.83 -4.07 -9.37
C LEU A 110 9.03 -3.92 -10.89
N PRO A 111 10.25 -3.60 -11.35
CA PRO A 111 10.62 -3.77 -12.75
C PRO A 111 10.37 -5.22 -13.20
N PRO A 112 9.92 -5.45 -14.45
CA PRO A 112 9.85 -4.51 -15.58
C PRO A 112 8.55 -3.68 -15.66
N VAL A 113 7.56 -3.90 -14.79
CA VAL A 113 6.28 -3.18 -14.84
C VAL A 113 6.44 -1.74 -14.35
N ALA A 114 7.29 -1.54 -13.34
CA ALA A 114 7.69 -0.22 -12.90
C ALA A 114 8.88 0.28 -13.74
N VAL A 115 8.60 1.17 -14.70
CA VAL A 115 9.62 1.70 -15.65
C VAL A 115 10.68 2.53 -14.95
N ASP A 116 10.27 3.31 -13.94
CA ASP A 116 11.14 4.26 -13.22
C ASP A 116 11.82 3.66 -11.98
N GLY A 117 11.72 2.33 -11.79
CA GLY A 117 12.28 1.60 -10.65
C GLY A 117 11.24 1.13 -9.63
N PRO A 118 11.65 0.45 -8.55
CA PRO A 118 10.73 -0.15 -7.58
C PRO A 118 9.78 0.88 -6.94
N MET A 119 8.48 0.58 -6.97
CA MET A 119 7.44 1.41 -6.37
C MET A 119 6.73 0.70 -5.23
N VAL A 120 6.44 1.42 -4.16
CA VAL A 120 5.73 0.91 -2.99
C VAL A 120 4.70 1.92 -2.52
N THR A 121 3.49 1.46 -2.27
CA THR A 121 2.41 2.26 -1.73
C THR A 121 1.84 1.59 -0.49
N ILE A 122 1.80 2.31 0.63
CA ILE A 122 1.22 1.87 1.90
C ILE A 122 0.07 2.81 2.24
N ARG A 123 -1.15 2.26 2.20
CA ARG A 123 -2.37 2.98 2.56
C ARG A 123 -2.76 2.59 3.97
N LYS A 124 -2.64 3.54 4.90
CA LYS A 124 -2.93 3.32 6.31
C LYS A 124 -4.42 3.26 6.53
N PHE A 125 -4.83 2.43 7.49
CA PHE A 125 -6.22 2.42 7.92
C PHE A 125 -6.46 3.65 8.80
N ALA A 126 -7.45 4.47 8.46
CA ALA A 126 -7.79 5.64 9.26
C ALA A 126 -8.18 5.19 10.67
N THR A 127 -7.55 5.76 11.70
CA THR A 127 -7.87 5.46 13.11
C THR A 127 -9.28 5.93 13.48
N SER A 128 -9.80 6.97 12.82
CA SER A 128 -11.19 7.39 12.92
C SER A 128 -11.94 7.01 11.65
N PRO A 129 -12.88 6.04 11.70
CA PRO A 129 -13.76 5.78 10.57
C PRO A 129 -14.64 7.02 10.33
N TYR A 130 -14.71 7.48 9.08
CA TYR A 130 -15.59 8.58 8.69
C TYR A 130 -17.05 8.22 9.01
N GLY A 131 -17.71 9.07 9.80
CA GLY A 131 -19.14 8.97 10.06
C GLY A 131 -19.96 9.45 8.86
N ILE A 132 -21.27 9.21 8.91
CA ILE A 132 -22.21 9.76 7.92
C ILE A 132 -22.12 11.29 7.89
N ASP A 133 -21.96 11.93 9.05
CA ASP A 133 -21.83 13.39 9.14
C ASP A 133 -20.57 13.90 8.46
N ASP A 134 -19.45 13.18 8.57
CA ASP A 134 -18.21 13.51 7.86
C ASP A 134 -18.38 13.36 6.34
N LEU A 135 -19.09 12.32 5.89
CA LEU A 135 -19.40 12.11 4.46
C LEU A 135 -20.32 13.19 3.90
N MET A 136 -21.28 13.66 4.71
CA MET A 136 -22.16 14.78 4.38
C MET A 136 -21.38 16.10 4.32
N ALA A 137 -20.48 16.34 5.28
CA ALA A 137 -19.63 17.53 5.33
C ALA A 137 -18.58 17.56 4.20
N ALA A 138 -18.03 16.41 3.82
CA ALA A 138 -16.99 16.29 2.79
C ALA A 138 -17.48 16.61 1.36
N SER A 139 -18.75 16.99 1.15
CA SER A 139 -19.37 17.26 -0.16
C SER A 139 -19.27 16.11 -1.18
N GLN A 140 -18.78 14.94 -0.74
CA GLN A 140 -18.66 13.73 -1.56
C GLN A 140 -20.02 13.05 -1.73
N TRP A 141 -20.92 13.20 -0.74
CA TRP A 141 -22.28 12.72 -0.80
C TRP A 141 -23.17 13.70 -1.58
N ARG A 142 -23.58 13.31 -2.78
CA ARG A 142 -24.66 13.97 -3.53
C ARG A 142 -25.91 13.10 -3.35
N PRO A 143 -26.97 13.58 -2.67
CA PRO A 143 -28.18 12.78 -2.55
C PRO A 143 -28.71 12.48 -3.97
N PRO A 144 -29.20 11.25 -4.23
CA PRO A 144 -29.86 10.97 -5.49
C PRO A 144 -30.99 12.01 -5.64
N ALA A 145 -30.98 12.74 -6.75
CA ALA A 145 -32.02 13.71 -7.04
C ALA A 145 -33.33 12.94 -7.22
N PHE A 146 -34.04 12.72 -6.12
CA PHE A 146 -35.37 12.15 -6.14
C PHE A 146 -36.29 13.27 -6.60
N SER A 147 -36.34 13.48 -7.92
CA SER A 147 -37.40 14.27 -8.54
C SER A 147 -38.68 13.46 -8.42
N GLY A 148 -39.24 13.41 -7.20
CA GLY A 148 -40.60 12.98 -6.98
C GLY A 148 -41.48 13.94 -7.78
N ARG A 149 -41.92 13.54 -8.97
CA ARG A 149 -43.14 14.14 -9.50
C ARG A 149 -44.22 13.83 -8.47
N PRO A 150 -44.89 14.82 -7.87
CA PRO A 150 -46.07 14.52 -7.08
C PRO A 150 -47.04 13.80 -8.01
N SER A 151 -47.28 12.52 -7.75
CA SER A 151 -48.37 11.80 -8.40
C SER A 151 -49.65 12.49 -7.96
N ARG A 152 -50.23 13.27 -8.87
CA ARG A 152 -51.56 13.85 -8.72
C ARG A 152 -52.56 12.68 -8.72
N LEU A 153 -52.74 12.06 -7.57
CA LEU A 153 -53.94 11.27 -7.28
C LEU A 153 -55.04 12.28 -6.98
N ALA A 154 -55.80 12.62 -8.02
CA ALA A 154 -57.08 13.29 -7.85
C ALA A 154 -58.06 12.29 -7.21
N PRO A 155 -58.85 12.69 -6.19
CA PRO A 155 -59.95 11.87 -5.73
C PRO A 155 -61.08 11.95 -6.78
N THR A 156 -61.32 10.85 -7.48
CA THR A 156 -62.59 10.65 -8.21
C THR A 156 -63.67 10.28 -7.20
N CYS A 157 -64.71 11.13 -7.11
CA CYS A 157 -66.02 10.81 -6.53
C CYS A 157 -66.70 9.64 -7.24
#